data_AF-A0A7Y6PR41-F1
#
_entry.id   AF-A0A7Y6PR41-F1
#
_cell.length_a   1.000
_cell.length_b   1.000
_cell.length_c   1.000
_cell.angle_alpha   90.00
_cell.angle_beta   90.00
_cell.angle_gamma   90.00
#
_symmetry.space_group_name_H-M   'P 1'
#
loop_
_entity.id
_entity.type
_entity.pdbx_description
1 polymer ?
#
loop_
_entity_poly.entity_id
_entity_poly.type
_entity_poly.pdbx_seq_one_letter_code
_entity_poly.pdbx_strand_id
1 'polypeptide(L)'
;MTKFLLAALVCLPLSAYAGGKKAPQAEAKEHVAKATEAHGKGDFITALGELETAYSLDPQPDYLYAIGQVQAKLDRCPDAIASYEKLLASNPGDDYVGPANEAIAACKAKLPPPEPTEPVAPVAPPPPPPAHEAKPFYKDILGDALVAVGVGSGVAGIVMYVGARGTIDDAKTAPTYAEQQRLVDDAHRRRTYSIALGAAGAAVVGVGIWRWLSVSSESTVVVTPTSTGGAVTWMGTF
;
A
#
# COMPACT_ATOMS: atom_id res chain seq x y z
N MET A 1 28.82 -13.55 -61.00
CA MET A 1 29.62 -12.93 -59.92
C MET A 1 28.70 -11.87 -59.29
N THR A 2 28.25 -11.86 -58.02
CA THR A 2 28.85 -12.34 -56.78
C THR A 2 27.77 -12.40 -55.67
N LYS A 3 27.62 -13.59 -55.06
CA LYS A 3 27.27 -14.01 -53.67
C LYS A 3 26.43 -13.14 -52.71
N PHE A 4 25.33 -13.76 -52.24
CA PHE A 4 24.85 -14.00 -50.86
C PHE A 4 25.02 -12.93 -49.77
N LEU A 5 23.91 -12.59 -49.08
CA LEU A 5 23.78 -12.85 -47.63
C LEU A 5 22.31 -12.77 -47.16
N LEU A 6 21.78 -13.95 -46.79
CA LEU A 6 20.56 -14.14 -46.00
C LEU A 6 20.89 -13.83 -44.53
N ALA A 7 20.20 -12.87 -43.91
CA ALA A 7 20.20 -12.68 -42.47
C ALA A 7 18.89 -13.28 -41.91
N ALA A 8 18.95 -14.56 -41.53
CA ALA A 8 17.88 -15.24 -40.82
C ALA A 8 17.87 -14.77 -39.36
N LEU A 9 16.85 -14.00 -39.00
CA LEU A 9 16.59 -13.54 -37.64
C LEU A 9 16.06 -14.73 -36.82
N VAL A 10 16.96 -15.44 -36.14
CA VAL A 10 16.60 -16.52 -35.21
C VAL A 10 15.99 -15.88 -33.95
N CYS A 11 14.66 -15.88 -33.86
CA CYS A 11 13.94 -15.68 -32.60
C CYS A 11 14.19 -16.88 -31.69
N LEU A 12 15.17 -16.79 -30.80
CA LEU A 12 15.27 -17.67 -29.65
C LEU A 12 14.12 -17.33 -28.68
N PRO A 13 13.22 -18.27 -28.35
CA PRO A 13 12.27 -18.05 -27.26
C PRO A 13 13.07 -17.99 -25.96
N LEU A 14 13.11 -16.83 -25.31
CA LEU A 14 13.41 -16.77 -23.88
C LEU A 14 12.28 -17.51 -23.15
N SER A 15 12.44 -18.82 -22.99
CA SER A 15 11.73 -19.54 -21.93
C SER A 15 12.28 -19.01 -20.61
N ALA A 16 11.60 -18.01 -20.05
CA ALA A 16 11.77 -17.63 -18.67
C ALA A 16 11.50 -18.86 -17.80
N TYR A 17 12.58 -19.46 -17.27
CA TYR A 17 12.49 -20.39 -16.15
C TYR A 17 11.98 -19.57 -14.95
N ALA A 18 10.66 -19.54 -14.77
CA ALA A 18 10.06 -19.07 -13.54
C ALA A 18 10.50 -20.05 -12.43
N GLY A 19 11.45 -19.61 -11.59
CA GLY A 19 11.78 -20.32 -10.35
C GLY A 19 10.50 -20.56 -9.57
N GLY A 20 10.15 -21.83 -9.38
CA GLY A 20 8.87 -22.26 -8.85
C GLY A 20 8.66 -21.81 -7.41
N LYS A 21 8.03 -20.64 -7.23
CA LYS A 21 7.33 -20.34 -5.99
C LYS A 21 6.12 -21.27 -5.93
N LYS A 22 5.97 -22.00 -4.82
CA LYS A 22 4.79 -22.83 -4.60
C LYS A 22 3.56 -21.92 -4.58
N ALA A 23 2.40 -22.47 -4.92
CA ALA A 23 1.15 -21.73 -4.77
C ALA A 23 0.92 -21.47 -3.26
N PRO A 24 0.39 -20.30 -2.86
CA PRO A 24 0.15 -19.97 -1.44
C PRO A 24 -0.63 -21.05 -0.69
N GLN A 25 -1.59 -21.71 -1.36
CA GLN A 25 -2.36 -22.82 -0.77
C GLN A 25 -1.51 -24.05 -0.46
N ALA A 26 -0.48 -24.33 -1.28
CA ALA A 26 0.44 -25.43 -1.05
C ALA A 26 1.39 -25.13 0.13
N GLU A 27 1.78 -23.86 0.31
CA GLU A 27 2.55 -23.40 1.47
C GLU A 27 1.70 -23.44 2.75
N ALA A 28 0.47 -22.93 2.70
CA ALA A 28 -0.46 -22.99 3.83
C ALA A 28 -0.68 -24.43 4.33
N LYS A 29 -0.84 -25.40 3.42
CA LYS A 29 -0.96 -26.83 3.77
C LYS A 29 0.27 -27.38 4.49
N GLU A 30 1.47 -26.92 4.15
CA GLU A 30 2.70 -27.31 4.84
C GLU A 30 2.70 -26.81 6.29
N HIS A 31 2.29 -25.55 6.49
CA HIS A 31 2.13 -24.96 7.82
C HIS A 31 1.04 -25.68 8.65
N VAL A 32 -0.09 -26.05 8.04
CA VAL A 32 -1.14 -26.85 8.72
C VAL A 32 -0.61 -28.22 9.15
N ALA A 33 0.23 -28.88 8.35
CA ALA A 33 0.82 -30.16 8.71
C ALA A 33 1.75 -30.02 9.93
N LYS A 34 2.60 -28.99 9.95
CA LYS A 34 3.46 -28.67 11.10
C LYS A 34 2.65 -28.33 12.35
N ALA A 35 1.59 -27.53 12.20
CA ALA A 35 0.69 -27.21 13.29
C ALA A 35 0.02 -28.46 13.87
N THR A 36 -0.42 -29.38 13.01
CA THR A 36 -1.04 -30.65 13.40
C THR A 36 -0.06 -31.52 14.19
N GLU A 37 1.19 -31.61 13.73
CA GLU A 37 2.25 -32.35 14.42
C GLU A 37 2.56 -31.73 15.80
N ALA A 38 2.73 -30.41 15.87
CA ALA A 38 2.97 -29.68 17.11
C ALA A 38 1.80 -29.85 18.10
N HIS A 39 0.56 -29.72 17.62
CA HIS A 39 -0.64 -29.95 18.41
C HIS A 39 -0.69 -31.38 18.97
N GLY A 40 -0.34 -32.39 18.16
CA GLY A 40 -0.25 -33.78 18.60
C GLY A 40 0.78 -34.02 19.69
N LYS A 41 1.83 -33.19 19.76
CA LYS A 41 2.85 -33.19 20.83
C LYS A 41 2.44 -32.35 22.05
N GLY A 42 1.30 -31.67 22.02
CA GLY A 42 0.88 -30.71 23.03
C GLY A 42 1.61 -29.37 23.00
N ASP A 43 2.44 -29.12 21.97
CA ASP A 43 3.09 -27.84 21.75
C ASP A 43 2.13 -26.86 21.06
N PHE A 44 1.20 -26.34 21.85
CA PHE A 44 0.15 -25.45 21.38
C PHE A 44 0.67 -24.08 20.94
N ILE A 45 1.82 -23.63 21.45
CA ILE A 45 2.42 -22.35 21.02
C ILE A 45 2.93 -22.45 19.59
N THR A 46 3.72 -23.50 19.29
CA THR A 46 4.18 -23.74 17.92
C THR A 46 3.01 -24.00 16.98
N ALA A 47 2.02 -24.79 17.42
CA ALA A 47 0.82 -25.05 16.62
C ALA A 47 0.07 -23.76 16.25
N LEU A 48 -0.06 -22.82 17.19
CA LEU A 48 -0.72 -21.55 16.96
C LEU A 48 0.02 -20.71 15.91
N GLY A 49 1.34 -20.55 16.03
CA GLY A 49 2.13 -19.74 15.09
C GLY A 49 2.12 -20.31 13.66
N GLU A 50 2.15 -21.64 13.52
CA GLU A 50 2.03 -22.32 12.24
C GLU A 50 0.62 -22.14 11.63
N LEU A 51 -0.44 -22.21 12.44
CA LEU A 51 -1.81 -21.93 11.98
C LEU A 51 -2.03 -20.48 11.57
N GLU A 52 -1.49 -19.52 12.32
CA GLU A 52 -1.55 -18.09 11.98
C GLU A 52 -0.83 -17.81 10.66
N THR A 53 0.32 -18.47 10.44
CA THR A 53 1.04 -18.38 9.17
C THR A 53 0.21 -18.98 8.03
N ALA A 54 -0.38 -20.18 8.22
CA ALA A 54 -1.27 -20.77 7.23
C ALA A 54 -2.45 -19.86 6.89
N TYR A 55 -3.09 -19.25 7.90
CA TYR A 55 -4.19 -18.32 7.72
C TYR A 55 -3.77 -17.04 6.97
N SER A 56 -2.56 -16.55 7.19
CA SER A 56 -2.04 -15.37 6.46
C SER A 56 -1.80 -15.65 4.97
N LEU A 57 -1.51 -16.90 4.61
CA LEU A 57 -1.26 -17.33 3.24
C LEU A 57 -2.55 -17.67 2.49
N ASP A 58 -3.48 -18.35 3.16
CA ASP A 58 -4.77 -18.76 2.61
C ASP A 58 -5.87 -18.63 3.69
N PRO A 59 -6.59 -17.49 3.74
CA PRO A 59 -7.62 -17.27 4.76
C PRO A 59 -8.82 -18.20 4.58
N GLN A 60 -8.93 -19.23 5.42
CA GLN A 60 -10.04 -20.20 5.40
C GLN A 60 -10.74 -20.28 6.77
N PRO A 61 -12.06 -20.54 6.81
CA PRO A 61 -12.82 -20.73 8.05
C PRO A 61 -12.22 -21.82 8.96
N ASP A 62 -11.79 -22.94 8.37
CA ASP A 62 -11.18 -24.07 9.07
C ASP A 62 -9.97 -23.65 9.92
N TYR A 63 -9.16 -22.73 9.40
CA TYR A 63 -7.97 -22.24 10.09
C TYR A 63 -8.33 -21.31 11.25
N LEU A 64 -9.33 -20.44 11.09
CA LEU A 64 -9.84 -19.62 12.19
C LEU A 64 -10.40 -20.48 13.32
N TYR A 65 -11.15 -21.53 12.98
CA TYR A 65 -11.66 -22.47 13.97
C TYR A 65 -10.53 -23.22 14.70
N ALA A 66 -9.52 -23.69 13.97
CA ALA A 66 -8.35 -24.33 14.56
C ALA A 66 -7.56 -23.37 15.48
N ILE A 67 -7.31 -22.13 15.04
CA ILE A 67 -6.65 -21.08 15.83
C ILE A 67 -7.40 -20.85 17.15
N GLY A 68 -8.72 -20.69 17.10
CA GLY A 68 -9.55 -20.50 18.30
C GLY A 68 -9.46 -21.68 19.27
N GLN A 69 -9.42 -22.91 18.77
CA GLN A 69 -9.27 -24.11 19.61
C GLN A 69 -7.91 -24.17 20.30
N VAL A 70 -6.83 -23.85 19.57
CA VAL A 70 -5.47 -23.84 20.14
C VAL A 70 -5.32 -22.72 21.16
N GLN A 71 -5.85 -21.52 20.90
CA GLN A 71 -5.87 -20.41 21.85
C GLN A 71 -6.64 -20.77 23.13
N ALA A 72 -7.77 -21.46 23.01
CA ALA A 72 -8.54 -21.94 24.17
C ALA A 72 -7.75 -22.98 25.00
N LYS A 73 -6.97 -23.85 24.35
CA LYS A 73 -6.07 -24.82 25.03
C LYS A 73 -4.89 -24.15 25.73
N LEU A 74 -4.48 -22.97 25.27
CA LEU A 74 -3.47 -22.12 25.90
C LEU A 74 -4.04 -21.23 27.03
N ASP A 75 -5.32 -21.41 27.38
CA ASP A 75 -6.08 -20.54 28.30
C ASP A 75 -6.11 -19.05 27.89
N ARG A 76 -5.83 -18.75 26.61
CA ARG A 76 -5.95 -17.41 26.00
C ARG A 76 -7.39 -17.15 25.58
N CYS A 77 -8.30 -17.16 26.55
CA CYS A 77 -9.75 -17.04 26.32
C CYS A 77 -10.15 -15.78 25.54
N PRO A 78 -9.58 -14.57 25.78
CA PRO A 78 -9.92 -13.39 24.99
C PRO A 78 -9.59 -13.54 23.51
N ASP A 79 -8.42 -14.09 23.20
CA ASP A 79 -7.96 -14.28 21.83
C ASP A 79 -8.80 -15.36 21.12
N ALA A 80 -9.11 -16.45 21.83
CA ALA A 80 -9.98 -17.51 21.32
C ALA A 80 -11.36 -16.97 20.93
N ILE A 81 -11.97 -16.14 21.79
CA ILE A 81 -13.25 -15.49 21.50
C ILE A 81 -13.14 -14.64 20.23
N ALA A 82 -12.10 -13.82 20.09
CA ALA A 82 -11.91 -12.98 18.91
C ALA A 82 -11.78 -13.82 17.62
N SER A 83 -11.06 -14.94 17.67
CA SER A 83 -10.92 -15.85 16.53
C SER A 83 -12.24 -16.51 16.13
N TYR A 84 -13.05 -16.95 17.10
CA TYR A 84 -14.38 -17.51 16.83
C TYR A 84 -15.38 -16.45 16.36
N GLU A 85 -15.36 -15.24 16.91
CA GLU A 85 -16.20 -14.14 16.43
C GLU A 85 -15.86 -13.77 14.98
N LYS A 86 -14.56 -13.75 14.64
CA LYS A 86 -14.11 -13.55 13.26
C LYS A 86 -14.55 -14.68 12.33
N LEU A 87 -14.50 -15.94 12.81
CA LEU A 87 -15.05 -17.08 12.08
C LEU A 87 -16.54 -16.89 11.80
N LEU A 88 -17.35 -16.57 12.81
CA LEU A 88 -18.79 -16.36 12.67
C LEU A 88 -19.12 -15.18 11.73
N ALA A 89 -18.33 -14.11 11.78
CA ALA A 89 -18.48 -12.97 10.88
C ALA A 89 -18.19 -13.30 9.41
N SER A 90 -17.43 -14.37 9.14
CA SER A 90 -17.17 -14.85 7.77
C SER A 90 -18.33 -15.65 7.17
N ASN A 91 -19.45 -15.78 7.89
CA ASN A 91 -20.61 -16.59 7.53
C ASN A 91 -20.22 -18.04 7.16
N PRO A 92 -19.62 -18.79 8.11
CA PRO A 92 -19.14 -20.14 7.86
C PRO A 92 -20.34 -21.09 7.73
N GLY A 93 -20.10 -22.32 7.25
CA GLY A 93 -21.14 -23.35 7.24
C GLY A 93 -21.68 -23.66 8.65
N ASP A 94 -22.89 -24.24 8.71
CA ASP A 94 -23.60 -24.53 9.97
C ASP A 94 -22.77 -25.37 10.96
N ASP A 95 -21.86 -26.21 10.44
CA ASP A 95 -20.93 -27.06 11.21
C ASP A 95 -20.03 -26.26 12.17
N TYR A 96 -19.80 -24.97 11.90
CA TYR A 96 -18.95 -24.11 12.73
C TYR A 96 -19.74 -23.31 13.76
N VAL A 97 -21.00 -22.97 13.48
CA VAL A 97 -21.75 -21.97 14.23
C VAL A 97 -22.04 -22.44 15.65
N GLY A 98 -22.56 -23.66 15.82
CA GLY A 98 -22.84 -24.24 17.12
C GLY A 98 -21.58 -24.37 17.99
N PRO A 99 -20.53 -25.11 17.52
CA PRO A 99 -19.30 -25.31 18.28
C PRO A 99 -18.56 -24.01 18.61
N ALA A 100 -18.51 -23.03 17.70
CA ALA A 100 -17.86 -21.76 17.96
C ALA A 100 -18.58 -20.96 19.07
N ASN A 101 -19.92 -20.91 19.05
CA ASN A 101 -20.70 -20.24 20.10
C ASN A 101 -20.53 -20.93 21.46
N GLU A 102 -20.50 -22.27 21.49
CA GLU A 102 -20.24 -23.02 22.72
C GLU A 102 -18.82 -22.74 23.27
N ALA A 103 -17.81 -22.74 22.39
CA ALA A 103 -16.44 -22.41 22.77
C ALA A 103 -16.30 -20.96 23.27
N ILE A 104 -17.00 -20.00 22.66
CA ILE A 104 -17.08 -18.61 23.14
C ILE A 104 -17.71 -18.57 24.54
N ALA A 105 -18.83 -19.26 24.74
CA ALA A 105 -19.51 -19.29 26.04
C ALA A 105 -18.62 -19.90 27.13
N ALA A 106 -17.93 -21.01 26.82
CA ALA A 106 -16.98 -21.64 27.72
C ALA A 106 -15.80 -20.71 28.08
N CYS A 107 -15.27 -19.98 27.10
CA CYS A 107 -14.22 -18.99 27.34
C CYS A 107 -14.72 -17.81 28.19
N LYS A 108 -15.92 -17.29 27.92
CA LYS A 108 -16.54 -16.21 28.70
C LYS A 108 -16.79 -16.60 30.15
N ALA A 109 -17.16 -17.86 30.41
CA ALA A 109 -17.34 -18.37 31.77
C ALA A 109 -16.03 -18.46 32.57
N LYS A 110 -14.88 -18.59 31.90
CA LYS A 110 -13.54 -18.56 32.54
C LYS A 110 -13.05 -17.14 32.82
N LEU A 111 -13.54 -16.15 32.08
CA LEU A 111 -13.15 -14.76 32.29
C LEU A 111 -13.78 -14.24 33.58
N PRO A 112 -13.06 -13.40 34.36
CA PRO A 112 -13.70 -12.71 35.48
C PRO A 112 -14.91 -11.95 34.93
N PRO A 113 -16.04 -11.92 35.68
CA PRO A 113 -17.15 -11.06 35.33
C PRO A 113 -16.61 -9.67 35.03
N PRO A 114 -17.04 -9.00 33.94
CA PRO A 114 -16.61 -7.65 33.67
C PRO A 114 -16.82 -6.88 34.98
N GLU A 115 -15.73 -6.32 35.53
CA GLU A 115 -15.82 -5.53 36.75
C GLU A 115 -17.00 -4.57 36.55
N PRO A 116 -17.93 -4.46 37.53
CA PRO A 116 -18.91 -3.40 37.49
C PRO A 116 -18.10 -2.14 37.23
N THR A 117 -18.29 -1.54 36.05
CA THR A 117 -17.83 -0.18 35.80
C THR A 117 -18.50 0.62 36.89
N GLU A 118 -17.78 0.86 37.99
CA GLU A 118 -18.10 1.93 38.90
C GLU A 118 -18.40 3.12 37.99
N PRO A 119 -19.52 3.84 38.20
CA PRO A 119 -19.73 5.09 37.50
C PRO A 119 -18.47 5.90 37.74
N VAL A 120 -17.61 5.98 36.73
CA VAL A 120 -16.42 6.79 36.74
C VAL A 120 -17.01 8.17 36.98
N ALA A 121 -16.88 8.68 38.22
CA ALA A 121 -17.25 10.04 38.56
C ALA A 121 -16.74 10.89 37.41
N PRO A 122 -17.56 11.74 36.75
CA PRO A 122 -17.17 12.37 35.51
C PRO A 122 -15.80 12.97 35.69
N VAL A 123 -14.77 12.30 35.17
CA VAL A 123 -13.44 12.85 35.13
C VAL A 123 -13.68 14.07 34.28
N ALA A 124 -13.55 15.26 34.88
CA ALA A 124 -13.64 16.50 34.15
C ALA A 124 -12.84 16.26 32.87
N PRO A 125 -13.47 16.40 31.68
CA PRO A 125 -12.84 15.97 30.45
C PRO A 125 -11.43 16.54 30.48
N PRO A 126 -10.38 15.71 30.30
CA PRO A 126 -9.02 16.22 30.28
C PRO A 126 -9.03 17.47 29.40
N PRO A 127 -8.39 18.58 29.83
CA PRO A 127 -8.42 19.82 29.06
C PRO A 127 -8.14 19.41 27.62
N PRO A 128 -9.03 19.79 26.67
CA PRO A 128 -8.94 19.29 25.31
C PRO A 128 -7.48 19.42 24.90
N PRO A 129 -6.84 18.32 24.43
CA PRO A 129 -5.44 18.37 24.04
C PRO A 129 -5.28 19.64 23.20
N PRO A 130 -4.25 20.47 23.45
CA PRO A 130 -4.11 21.74 22.74
C PRO A 130 -4.33 21.42 21.28
N ALA A 131 -5.40 22.01 20.72
CA ALA A 131 -5.79 21.76 19.35
C ALA A 131 -4.51 22.02 18.56
N HIS A 132 -3.88 20.97 18.06
CA HIS A 132 -2.77 21.15 17.15
C HIS A 132 -3.44 21.85 16.00
N GLU A 133 -3.16 23.14 15.89
CA GLU A 133 -3.65 23.99 14.83
C GLU A 133 -3.08 23.35 13.57
N ALA A 134 -3.85 22.44 12.97
CA ALA A 134 -3.45 21.71 11.78
C ALA A 134 -3.02 22.79 10.81
N LYS A 135 -1.71 22.86 10.54
CA LYS A 135 -1.17 23.99 9.79
C LYS A 135 -1.94 23.99 8.48
N PRO A 136 -2.67 25.08 8.17
CA PRO A 136 -3.57 25.04 7.05
C PRO A 136 -2.79 24.67 5.81
N PHE A 137 -3.26 23.66 5.08
CA PHE A 137 -2.57 23.10 3.90
C PHE A 137 -2.20 24.17 2.86
N TYR A 138 -2.88 25.32 2.87
CA TYR A 138 -2.63 26.47 2.01
C TYR A 138 -1.41 27.33 2.40
N LYS A 139 -0.70 27.01 3.51
CA LYS A 139 0.51 27.74 3.93
C LYS A 139 1.82 27.11 3.43
N ASP A 140 1.79 26.07 2.59
CA ASP A 140 3.02 25.52 1.99
C ASP A 140 3.50 26.37 0.81
N ILE A 141 4.21 27.46 1.13
CA ILE A 141 4.81 28.38 0.15
C ILE A 141 5.76 27.66 -0.82
N LEU A 142 6.43 26.58 -0.39
CA LEU A 142 7.31 25.81 -1.28
C LEU A 142 6.51 24.98 -2.29
N GLY A 143 5.40 24.38 -1.86
CA GLY A 143 4.48 23.65 -2.75
C GLY A 143 3.91 24.56 -3.85
N ASP A 144 3.42 25.73 -3.46
CA ASP A 144 2.88 26.73 -4.40
C ASP A 144 3.95 27.26 -5.35
N ALA A 145 5.17 27.52 -4.85
CA ALA A 145 6.29 27.95 -5.67
C ALA A 145 6.68 26.89 -6.72
N LEU A 146 6.71 25.61 -6.34
CA LEU A 146 7.01 24.50 -7.25
C LEU A 146 5.96 24.36 -8.35
N VAL A 147 4.68 24.47 -8.02
CA VAL A 147 3.58 24.42 -9.00
C VAL A 147 3.61 25.63 -9.93
N ALA A 148 3.80 26.84 -9.39
CA ALA A 148 3.89 28.06 -10.19
C ALA A 148 5.07 28.03 -11.17
N VAL A 149 6.23 27.55 -10.73
CA VAL A 149 7.41 27.34 -11.59
C VAL A 149 7.13 26.29 -12.67
N GLY A 150 6.50 25.17 -12.29
CA GLY A 150 6.09 24.12 -13.22
C GLY A 150 5.16 24.64 -14.32
N VAL A 151 4.10 25.36 -13.94
CA VAL A 151 3.14 25.96 -14.89
C VAL A 151 3.83 26.98 -15.79
N GLY A 152 4.66 27.87 -15.25
CA GLY A 152 5.42 28.85 -16.03
C GLY A 152 6.34 28.19 -17.08
N SER A 153 7.03 27.12 -16.71
CA SER A 153 7.88 26.36 -17.64
C SER A 153 7.06 25.67 -18.74
N GLY A 154 5.87 25.15 -18.42
CA GLY A 154 4.95 24.57 -19.40
C GLY A 154 4.45 25.58 -20.42
N VAL A 155 4.04 26.77 -19.96
CA VAL A 155 3.59 27.87 -20.85
C VAL A 155 4.73 28.31 -21.78
N ALA A 156 5.94 28.49 -21.25
CA ALA A 156 7.12 28.84 -22.05
C ALA A 156 7.43 27.75 -23.11
N GLY A 157 7.31 26.46 -22.73
CA GLY A 157 7.46 25.34 -23.65
C GLY A 157 6.44 25.35 -24.80
N ILE A 158 5.17 25.65 -24.50
CA ILE A 158 4.10 25.76 -25.51
C ILE A 158 4.39 26.91 -26.48
N VAL A 159 4.79 28.10 -25.98
CA VAL A 159 5.12 29.25 -26.84
C VAL A 159 6.30 28.92 -27.78
N MET A 160 7.35 28.30 -27.27
CA MET A 160 8.48 27.87 -28.10
C MET A 160 8.07 26.81 -29.13
N TYR A 161 7.17 25.88 -28.78
CA TYR A 161 6.68 24.86 -29.70
C TYR A 161 5.86 25.46 -30.85
N VAL A 162 5.01 26.45 -30.57
CA VAL A 162 4.25 27.17 -31.60
C VAL A 162 5.18 27.96 -32.53
N GLY A 163 6.18 28.66 -31.98
CA GLY A 163 7.19 29.36 -32.79
C GLY A 163 8.03 28.41 -33.66
N ALA A 164 8.34 27.22 -33.16
CA ALA A 164 9.04 26.19 -33.91
C ALA A 164 8.22 25.63 -35.09
N ARG A 165 6.88 25.60 -35.00
CA ARG A 165 6.04 25.21 -36.14
C ARG A 165 6.09 26.24 -37.27
N GLY A 166 6.11 27.53 -36.94
CA GLY A 166 6.22 28.60 -37.94
C GLY A 166 7.53 28.51 -38.74
N THR A 167 8.64 28.19 -38.07
CA THR A 167 9.96 28.03 -38.73
C THR A 167 10.01 26.84 -39.69
N ILE A 168 9.20 25.79 -39.45
CA ILE A 168 9.05 24.65 -40.36
C ILE A 168 8.22 25.04 -41.61
N ASP A 169 7.26 25.93 -41.47
CA ASP A 169 6.47 26.42 -42.61
C ASP A 169 7.28 27.39 -43.47
N ASP A 170 8.12 28.23 -42.87
CA ASP A 170 9.10 29.07 -43.58
C ASP A 170 10.14 28.23 -44.34
N ALA A 171 10.52 27.07 -43.81
CA ALA A 171 11.45 26.16 -44.48
C ALA A 171 10.88 25.56 -45.79
N LYS A 172 9.56 25.45 -45.92
CA LYS A 172 8.90 24.92 -47.13
C LYS A 172 8.85 25.92 -48.28
N THR A 173 8.98 27.21 -47.98
CA THR A 173 8.90 28.30 -48.95
C THR A 173 10.28 28.88 -49.28
N ALA A 174 11.34 28.36 -48.67
CA ALA A 174 12.71 28.83 -48.86
C ALA A 174 13.19 28.62 -50.31
N PRO A 175 13.76 29.66 -50.96
CA PRO A 175 14.12 29.61 -52.39
C PRO A 175 15.43 28.87 -52.68
N THR A 176 16.22 28.50 -51.66
CA THR A 176 17.51 27.82 -51.85
C THR A 176 17.68 26.63 -50.92
N TYR A 177 18.37 25.59 -51.41
CA TYR A 177 18.61 24.35 -50.68
C TYR A 177 19.44 24.55 -49.40
N ALA A 178 20.44 25.44 -49.43
CA ALA A 178 21.27 25.75 -48.27
C ALA A 178 20.47 26.45 -47.15
N GLU A 179 19.51 27.30 -47.51
CA GLU A 179 18.62 27.98 -46.56
C GLU A 179 17.61 26.99 -45.96
N GLN A 180 17.08 26.08 -46.79
CA GLN A 180 16.21 25.00 -46.34
C GLN A 180 16.92 24.06 -45.34
N GLN A 181 18.18 23.66 -45.60
CA GLN A 181 18.97 22.84 -44.67
C GLN A 181 19.20 23.55 -43.34
N ARG A 182 19.54 24.84 -43.34
CA ARG A 182 19.73 25.63 -42.10
C ARG A 182 18.47 25.70 -41.24
N LEU A 183 17.31 25.90 -41.87
CA LEU A 183 16.03 26.00 -41.15
C LEU A 183 15.61 24.63 -40.57
N VAL A 184 15.89 23.54 -41.28
CA VAL A 184 15.63 22.17 -40.79
C VAL A 184 16.52 21.81 -39.60
N ASP A 185 17.82 22.13 -39.66
CA ASP A 185 18.75 21.89 -38.55
C ASP A 185 18.40 22.73 -37.31
N ASP A 186 17.98 23.98 -37.50
CA ASP A 186 17.50 24.83 -36.40
C ASP A 186 16.20 24.29 -35.79
N ALA A 187 15.27 23.82 -36.61
CA ALA A 187 14.02 23.21 -36.16
C ALA A 187 14.26 21.92 -35.33
N HIS A 188 15.20 21.06 -35.76
CA HIS A 188 15.58 19.86 -35.00
C HIS A 188 16.16 20.20 -33.63
N ARG A 189 17.05 21.20 -33.57
CA ARG A 189 17.64 21.67 -32.30
C ARG A 189 16.57 22.22 -31.37
N ARG A 190 15.66 23.08 -31.86
CA ARG A 190 14.57 23.66 -31.06
C ARG A 190 13.57 22.60 -30.56
N ARG A 191 13.27 21.59 -31.37
CA ARG A 191 12.38 20.49 -30.99
C ARG A 191 12.94 19.66 -29.83
N THR A 192 14.23 19.34 -29.84
CA THR A 192 14.88 18.60 -28.74
C THR A 192 14.84 19.39 -27.42
N TYR A 193 15.16 20.68 -27.46
CA TYR A 193 15.08 21.54 -26.26
C TYR A 193 13.64 21.68 -25.74
N SER A 194 12.65 21.78 -26.63
CA SER A 194 11.24 21.87 -26.26
C SER A 194 10.73 20.60 -25.56
N ILE A 195 11.07 19.42 -26.08
CA ILE A 195 10.68 18.13 -25.46
C ILE A 195 11.35 17.97 -24.09
N ALA A 196 12.65 18.29 -23.99
CA ALA A 196 13.38 18.20 -22.73
C ALA A 196 12.79 19.14 -21.66
N LEU A 197 12.47 20.38 -22.02
CA LEU A 197 11.87 21.35 -21.12
C LEU A 197 10.45 20.94 -20.68
N GLY A 198 9.64 20.44 -21.62
CA GLY A 198 8.29 19.96 -21.32
C GLY A 198 8.29 18.75 -20.38
N ALA A 199 9.18 17.79 -20.61
CA ALA A 199 9.33 16.62 -19.74
C ALA A 199 9.82 17.00 -18.33
N ALA A 200 10.78 17.92 -18.24
CA ALA A 200 11.25 18.45 -16.96
C ALA A 200 10.14 19.20 -16.19
N GLY A 201 9.35 20.03 -16.88
CA GLY A 201 8.22 20.74 -16.27
C GLY A 201 7.16 19.78 -15.72
N ALA A 202 6.81 18.72 -16.46
CA ALA A 202 5.86 17.71 -16.02
C ALA A 202 6.35 16.94 -14.77
N ALA A 203 7.64 16.62 -14.71
CA ALA A 203 8.24 15.97 -13.54
C ALA A 203 8.18 16.86 -12.29
N VAL A 204 8.46 18.15 -12.41
CA VAL A 204 8.39 19.11 -11.29
C VAL A 204 6.96 19.24 -10.76
N VAL A 205 5.97 19.31 -11.64
CA VAL A 205 4.55 19.33 -11.24
C VAL A 205 4.17 18.05 -10.50
N GLY A 206 4.60 16.88 -10.99
CA GLY A 206 4.35 15.59 -10.32
C GLY A 206 4.94 15.53 -8.91
N VAL A 207 6.17 16.03 -8.72
CA VAL A 207 6.81 16.12 -7.39
C VAL A 207 6.07 17.08 -6.47
N GLY A 208 5.60 18.22 -6.99
CA GLY A 208 4.77 19.17 -6.24
C GLY A 208 3.47 18.55 -5.74
N ILE A 209 2.76 17.82 -6.61
CA ILE A 209 1.51 17.13 -6.27
C ILE A 209 1.75 16.02 -5.24
N TRP A 210 2.78 15.20 -5.43
CA TRP A 210 3.12 14.14 -4.47
C TRP A 210 3.45 14.70 -3.08
N ARG A 211 4.24 15.77 -3.01
CA ARG A 211 4.54 16.46 -1.75
C ARG A 211 3.27 16.97 -1.09
N TRP A 212 2.39 17.60 -1.86
CA TRP A 212 1.12 18.14 -1.37
C TRP A 212 0.23 17.06 -0.74
N LEU A 213 0.14 15.88 -1.37
CA LEU A 213 -0.58 14.71 -0.84
C LEU A 213 0.11 14.07 0.38
N SER A 214 1.43 14.12 0.46
CA SER A 214 2.18 13.55 1.59
C SER A 214 2.11 14.41 2.86
N VAL A 215 1.97 15.73 2.73
CA VAL A 215 1.84 16.65 3.87
C VAL A 215 0.49 16.51 4.56
N SER A 216 -0.54 16.01 3.87
CA SER A 216 -1.86 15.77 4.47
C SER A 216 -1.95 14.51 5.35
N SER A 217 -0.94 13.62 5.36
CA SER A 217 -0.95 12.47 6.25
C SER A 217 -0.31 12.81 7.60
N GLU A 218 -1.03 13.53 8.46
CA GLU A 218 -0.63 13.66 9.87
C GLU A 218 -1.12 12.44 10.65
N SER A 219 -0.17 11.67 11.21
CA SER A 219 -0.49 10.61 12.17
C SER A 219 -0.36 11.16 13.58
N THR A 220 -1.45 11.17 14.33
CA THR A 220 -1.44 11.57 15.74
C THR A 220 -1.19 10.34 16.61
N VAL A 221 -0.14 10.40 17.43
CA VAL A 221 0.15 9.41 18.46
C VAL A 221 -0.30 9.99 19.79
N VAL A 222 -1.32 9.39 20.41
CA VAL A 222 -1.76 9.74 21.76
C VAL A 222 -1.28 8.67 22.72
N VAL A 223 -0.58 9.09 23.77
CA VAL A 223 -0.16 8.20 24.87
C VAL A 223 -1.00 8.56 26.09
N THR A 224 -1.89 7.66 26.50
CA THR A 224 -2.75 7.82 27.68
C THR A 224 -2.17 7.04 28.84
N PRO A 225 -1.74 7.68 29.95
CA PRO A 225 -1.29 6.97 31.13
C PRO A 225 -2.47 6.24 31.79
N THR A 226 -2.26 4.99 32.19
CA THR A 226 -3.22 4.17 32.93
C THR A 226 -2.62 3.76 34.28
N SER A 227 -3.46 3.36 35.24
CA SER A 227 -3.03 2.95 36.59
C SER A 227 -2.05 1.76 36.58
N THR A 228 -2.03 1.00 35.49
CA THR A 228 -1.17 -0.18 35.28
C THR A 228 -0.12 0.01 34.17
N GLY A 229 -0.03 1.17 33.51
CA GLY A 229 0.92 1.40 32.42
C GLY A 229 0.60 2.60 31.52
N GLY A 230 0.79 2.46 30.21
CA GLY A 230 0.43 3.46 29.21
C GLY A 230 -0.20 2.83 27.98
N ALA A 231 -1.35 3.33 27.56
CA ALA A 231 -1.99 2.95 26.30
C ALA A 231 -1.50 3.89 25.19
N VAL A 232 -1.09 3.33 24.05
CA VAL A 232 -0.74 4.10 22.86
C VAL A 232 -1.84 3.92 21.83
N THR A 233 -2.50 4.99 21.45
CA THR A 233 -3.47 5.00 20.35
C THR A 233 -2.91 5.76 19.17
N TRP A 234 -2.98 5.14 18.00
CA TRP A 234 -2.56 5.73 16.74
C TRP A 234 -3.79 6.06 15.91
N MET A 235 -3.95 7.33 15.53
CA MET A 235 -5.00 7.80 14.64
C MET A 235 -4.35 8.46 13.43
N GLY A 236 -4.65 7.94 12.23
CA GLY A 236 -4.25 8.53 10.96
C GLY A 236 -5.37 8.37 9.93
N THR A 237 -5.49 9.34 9.04
CA THR A 237 -6.27 9.22 7.80
C THR A 237 -5.38 8.59 6.73
N PHE A 238 -5.77 7.39 6.27
CA PHE A 238 -5.14 6.66 5.18
C PHE A 238 -5.74 7.06 3.83
#